data_AF-W2XZ86-F1
#
_entry.id   AF-W2XZ86-F1
#
_cell.length_a   1.000
_cell.length_b   1.000
_cell.length_c   1.000
_cell.angle_alpha   90.00
_cell.angle_beta   90.00
_cell.angle_gamma   90.00
#
_symmetry.space_group_name_H-M   'P 1'
#
loop_
_entity.id
_entity.type
_entity.pdbx_description
1 polymer ?
#
loop_
_entity_poly.entity_id
_entity_poly.type
_entity_poly.pdbx_seq_one_letter_code
_entity_poly.pdbx_strand_id
1 'polypeptide(L)'
;MERHPSEGAAPSRDAAPTPETEPSTEGSVISLSVWRQEFEKPRDSGEPTAFLNTAIYNTFKALCGGVTECSEKVVTDKKNTLPIAYKFMVGINNNRFTKLVLALEIFASSGPSNRWK
;
A
#
# COMPACT_ATOMS: atom_id res chain seq x y z
N MET A 1 -28.79 -0.17 -56.18
CA MET A 1 -28.08 0.76 -55.27
C MET A 1 -27.76 -0.05 -54.03
N GLU A 2 -26.65 -0.77 -54.08
CA GLU A 2 -26.21 -1.71 -53.04
C GLU A 2 -25.59 -0.91 -51.88
N ARG A 3 -26.02 -1.16 -50.64
CA ARG A 3 -25.39 -0.57 -49.45
C ARG A 3 -24.21 -1.46 -49.03
N HIS A 4 -23.01 -0.92 -49.09
CA HIS A 4 -21.84 -1.46 -48.43
C HIS A 4 -22.05 -1.51 -46.89
N PRO A 5 -21.64 -2.58 -46.18
CA PRO A 5 -21.57 -2.56 -44.74
C PRO A 5 -20.30 -1.82 -44.30
N SER A 6 -20.46 -0.82 -43.43
CA SER A 6 -19.37 -0.07 -42.84
C SER A 6 -18.58 -0.95 -41.88
N GLU A 7 -17.28 -1.02 -42.16
CA GLU A 7 -16.15 -1.47 -41.35
C GLU A 7 -16.41 -1.76 -39.87
N GLY A 8 -15.99 -2.97 -39.46
CA GLY A 8 -15.74 -3.29 -38.07
C GLY A 8 -14.67 -2.35 -37.50
N ALA A 9 -15.04 -1.64 -36.43
CA ALA A 9 -14.12 -0.84 -35.66
C ALA A 9 -13.07 -1.76 -35.02
N ALA A 10 -11.85 -1.70 -35.56
CA ALA A 10 -10.66 -2.22 -34.88
C ALA A 10 -10.51 -1.54 -33.51
N PRO A 11 -10.12 -2.26 -32.45
CA PRO A 11 -9.86 -1.64 -31.15
C PRO A 11 -8.69 -0.66 -31.30
N SER A 12 -8.98 0.60 -30.99
CA SER A 12 -8.04 1.71 -31.06
C SER A 12 -6.82 1.44 -30.17
N ARG A 13 -5.62 1.53 -30.76
CA ARG A 13 -4.33 1.24 -30.11
C ARG A 13 -3.86 2.29 -29.09
N ASP A 14 -4.67 3.34 -28.86
CA ASP A 14 -4.32 4.48 -28.01
C ASP A 14 -5.22 4.62 -26.77
N ALA A 15 -5.80 3.52 -26.27
CA ALA A 15 -6.45 3.55 -24.96
C ALA A 15 -5.37 3.81 -23.89
N ALA A 16 -5.32 5.05 -23.40
CA ALA A 16 -4.58 5.42 -22.21
C ALA A 16 -4.86 4.38 -21.10
N PRO A 17 -3.85 3.98 -20.31
CA PRO A 17 -4.05 2.98 -19.27
C PRO A 17 -5.20 3.47 -18.38
N THR A 18 -6.30 2.71 -18.38
CA THR A 18 -7.44 2.95 -17.49
C THR A 18 -6.90 3.10 -16.07
N PRO A 19 -7.31 4.15 -15.32
CA PRO A 19 -6.86 4.30 -13.95
C PRO A 19 -7.24 3.01 -13.21
N GLU A 20 -6.23 2.24 -12.79
CA GLU A 20 -6.48 0.97 -12.12
C GLU A 20 -7.30 1.27 -10.86
N THR A 21 -8.42 0.55 -10.67
CA THR A 21 -9.34 0.83 -9.57
C THR A 21 -8.66 0.55 -8.24
N GLU A 22 -8.38 1.63 -7.51
CA GLU A 22 -7.84 1.58 -6.15
C GLU A 22 -8.79 0.82 -5.22
N PRO A 23 -8.30 -0.06 -4.33
CA PRO A 23 -9.15 -0.74 -3.37
C PRO A 23 -9.78 0.28 -2.43
N SER A 24 -11.06 0.06 -2.13
CA SER A 24 -11.77 0.80 -1.09
C SER A 24 -11.05 0.69 0.26
N THR A 25 -11.44 1.52 1.23
CA THR A 25 -10.89 1.43 2.60
C THR A 25 -11.05 0.02 3.17
N GLU A 26 -12.21 -0.60 2.98
CA GLU A 26 -12.49 -1.98 3.38
C GLU A 26 -11.59 -2.96 2.61
N GLY A 27 -11.44 -2.80 1.30
CA GLY A 27 -10.52 -3.59 0.48
C GLY A 27 -9.06 -3.46 0.94
N SER A 28 -8.64 -2.29 1.40
CA SER A 28 -7.29 -2.07 1.92
C SER A 28 -7.05 -2.82 3.23
N VAL A 29 -8.06 -2.89 4.11
CA VAL A 29 -7.99 -3.69 5.36
C VAL A 29 -7.94 -5.18 5.06
N ILE A 30 -8.77 -5.65 4.11
CA ILE A 30 -8.73 -7.05 3.65
C ILE A 30 -7.34 -7.37 3.10
N SER A 31 -6.79 -6.52 2.24
CA SER A 31 -5.47 -6.70 1.65
C SER A 31 -4.36 -6.85 2.71
N LEU A 32 -4.37 -6.01 3.75
CA LEU A 32 -3.43 -6.13 4.87
C LEU A 32 -3.55 -7.46 5.62
N SER A 33 -4.78 -7.92 5.86
CA SER A 33 -5.03 -9.20 6.54
C SER A 33 -4.54 -10.39 5.72
N VAL A 34 -4.74 -10.35 4.40
CA VAL A 34 -4.28 -11.37 3.46
C VAL A 34 -2.76 -11.40 3.41
N TRP A 35 -2.09 -10.26 3.35
CA TRP A 35 -0.63 -10.25 3.33
C TRP A 35 -0.07 -10.90 4.57
N ARG A 36 -0.58 -10.54 5.75
CA ARG A 36 -0.15 -11.15 6.99
C ARG A 36 -0.31 -12.68 6.93
N GLN A 37 -1.48 -13.15 6.50
CA GLN A 37 -1.76 -14.58 6.39
C GLN A 37 -0.83 -15.29 5.40
N GLU A 38 -0.60 -14.73 4.21
CA GLU A 38 0.25 -15.36 3.18
C GLU A 38 1.75 -15.32 3.54
N PHE A 39 2.19 -14.36 4.35
CA PHE A 39 3.57 -14.29 4.86
C PHE A 39 3.82 -15.24 6.05
N GLU A 40 2.79 -15.57 6.84
CA GLU A 40 2.90 -16.53 7.94
C GLU A 40 2.96 -18.00 7.44
N LYS A 41 2.62 -18.26 6.16
CA LYS A 41 2.70 -19.60 5.58
C LYS A 41 4.16 -20.02 5.33
N PRO A 42 4.52 -21.28 5.61
CA PRO A 42 5.82 -21.82 5.23
C PRO A 42 5.99 -21.72 3.71
N ARG A 43 7.12 -21.20 3.25
CA ARG A 43 7.49 -21.15 1.83
C ARG A 43 8.92 -21.61 1.66
N ASP A 44 9.18 -22.26 0.53
CA ASP A 44 10.54 -22.60 0.16
C ASP A 44 11.32 -21.33 -0.20
N SER A 45 12.56 -21.24 0.25
CA SER A 45 13.42 -20.06 0.06
C SER A 45 13.77 -19.77 -1.41
N GLY A 46 13.46 -20.69 -2.32
CA GLY A 46 13.63 -20.54 -3.77
C GLY A 46 12.35 -20.16 -4.52
N GLU A 47 11.20 -20.00 -3.85
CA GLU A 47 9.97 -19.65 -4.55
C GLU A 47 10.03 -18.26 -5.17
N PRO A 48 9.64 -18.11 -6.46
CA PRO A 48 9.55 -16.80 -7.08
C PRO A 48 8.53 -15.90 -6.41
N THR A 49 8.86 -14.61 -6.25
CA THR A 49 7.96 -13.58 -5.70
C THR A 49 6.61 -13.51 -6.43
N ALA A 50 6.58 -13.87 -7.72
CA ALA A 50 5.35 -13.95 -8.50
C ALA A 50 4.32 -14.91 -7.87
N PHE A 51 4.76 -16.07 -7.35
CA PHE A 51 3.86 -16.99 -6.67
C PHE A 51 3.25 -16.40 -5.39
N LEU A 52 4.01 -15.59 -4.66
CA LEU A 52 3.49 -14.88 -3.48
C LEU A 52 2.47 -13.83 -3.86
N ASN A 53 2.75 -13.06 -4.89
CA ASN A 53 1.85 -12.03 -5.39
C ASN A 53 0.52 -12.63 -5.88
N THR A 54 0.57 -13.74 -6.62
CA THR A 54 -0.62 -14.44 -7.10
C THR A 54 -1.40 -15.09 -5.96
N ALA A 55 -0.72 -15.67 -4.96
CA ALA A 55 -1.39 -16.20 -3.77
C ALA A 55 -2.14 -15.09 -3.00
N ILE A 56 -1.47 -13.95 -2.79
CA ILE A 56 -2.07 -12.77 -2.16
C ILE A 56 -3.31 -12.31 -2.92
N TYR A 57 -3.22 -12.16 -4.25
CA TYR A 57 -4.34 -11.68 -5.04
C TYR A 57 -5.53 -12.67 -5.04
N ASN A 58 -5.26 -13.97 -5.15
CA ASN A 58 -6.30 -14.99 -5.12
C ASN A 58 -7.04 -15.02 -3.78
N THR A 59 -6.31 -14.96 -2.67
CA THR A 59 -6.91 -14.90 -1.32
C THR A 59 -7.69 -13.60 -1.13
N PHE A 60 -7.16 -12.46 -1.60
CA PHE A 60 -7.87 -11.17 -1.60
C PHE A 60 -9.19 -11.25 -2.37
N LYS A 61 -9.15 -11.75 -3.61
CA LYS A 61 -10.34 -11.93 -4.45
C LYS A 61 -11.37 -12.84 -3.79
N ALA A 62 -10.93 -13.92 -3.14
CA ALA A 62 -11.83 -14.83 -2.41
C ALA A 62 -12.53 -14.12 -1.25
N LEU A 63 -11.80 -13.31 -0.47
CA LEU A 63 -12.38 -12.54 0.65
C LEU A 63 -13.29 -11.39 0.17
N CYS A 64 -13.11 -10.89 -1.05
CA CYS A 64 -14.03 -9.95 -1.69
C CYS A 64 -15.29 -10.63 -2.29
N GLY A 65 -15.53 -11.92 -2.02
CA GLY A 65 -16.69 -12.64 -2.56
C GLY A 65 -16.49 -13.21 -3.97
N GLY A 66 -15.23 -13.36 -4.41
CA GLY A 66 -14.87 -13.99 -5.67
C GLY A 66 -14.80 -13.04 -6.87
N VAL A 67 -15.19 -11.78 -6.72
CA VAL A 67 -15.08 -10.74 -7.75
C VAL A 67 -14.47 -9.48 -7.14
N THR A 68 -13.59 -8.84 -7.89
CA THR A 68 -12.99 -7.56 -7.50
C THR A 68 -12.69 -6.73 -8.75
N GLU A 69 -12.84 -5.42 -8.64
CA GLU A 69 -12.45 -4.46 -9.68
C GLU A 69 -10.95 -4.13 -9.63
N CYS A 70 -10.27 -4.52 -8.54
CA CYS A 70 -8.84 -4.28 -8.38
C CYS A 70 -8.02 -5.28 -9.18
N SER A 71 -6.99 -4.80 -9.89
CA SER A 71 -6.02 -5.66 -10.54
C SER A 71 -5.06 -6.30 -9.52
N GLU A 72 -4.47 -7.45 -9.88
CA GLU A 72 -3.39 -8.08 -9.09
C GLU A 72 -2.22 -7.11 -8.87
N LYS A 73 -1.92 -6.29 -9.89
CA LYS A 73 -0.88 -5.27 -9.81
C LYS A 73 -1.20 -4.23 -8.75
N VAL A 74 -2.43 -3.68 -8.70
CA VAL A 74 -2.82 -2.71 -7.66
C VAL A 74 -2.70 -3.30 -6.25
N VAL A 75 -3.19 -4.53 -6.07
CA VAL A 75 -3.16 -5.21 -4.76
C VAL A 75 -1.72 -5.44 -4.31
N THR A 76 -0.82 -5.81 -5.22
CA THR A 76 0.58 -6.14 -4.92
C THR A 76 1.48 -4.90 -4.86
N ASP A 77 1.20 -3.83 -5.59
CA ASP A 77 1.90 -2.55 -5.47
C ASP A 77 1.64 -1.92 -4.09
N LYS A 78 0.42 -2.06 -3.58
CA LYS A 78 0.06 -1.63 -2.23
C LYS A 78 0.89 -2.37 -1.16
N LYS A 79 1.21 -3.65 -1.40
CA LYS A 79 2.07 -4.47 -0.54
C LYS A 79 3.46 -3.87 -0.38
N ASN A 80 3.99 -3.29 -1.45
CA ASN A 80 5.33 -2.71 -1.45
C ASN A 80 5.34 -1.29 -0.87
N THR A 81 4.27 -0.52 -1.09
CA THR A 81 4.19 0.90 -0.70
C THR A 81 3.77 1.13 0.76
N LEU A 82 2.86 0.31 1.31
CA LEU A 82 2.37 0.51 2.69
C LEU A 82 3.46 0.36 3.77
N PRO A 83 4.40 -0.61 3.70
CA PRO A 83 5.50 -0.69 4.66
C PRO A 83 6.42 0.53 4.63
N ILE A 84 6.62 1.12 3.44
CA ILE A 84 7.44 2.33 3.25
C ILE A 84 6.74 3.52 3.91
N ALA A 85 5.44 3.70 3.63
CA ALA A 85 4.64 4.75 4.25
C ALA A 85 4.60 4.61 5.78
N TYR A 86 4.43 3.39 6.29
CA TYR A 86 4.46 3.11 7.73
C TYR A 86 5.80 3.49 8.37
N LYS A 87 6.92 3.03 7.79
CA LYS A 87 8.27 3.39 8.28
C LYS A 87 8.50 4.90 8.29
N PHE A 88 8.03 5.59 7.26
CA PHE A 88 8.13 7.05 7.17
C PHE A 88 7.35 7.74 8.30
N MET A 89 6.09 7.35 8.53
CA MET A 89 5.26 7.91 9.61
C MET A 89 5.86 7.66 11.00
N VAL A 90 6.33 6.43 11.26
CA VAL A 90 6.99 6.08 12.52
C VAL A 90 8.28 6.90 12.71
N GLY A 91 9.08 7.05 11.65
CA GLY A 91 10.30 7.85 11.70
C GLY A 91 10.05 9.32 12.04
N ILE A 92 9.00 9.92 11.46
CA ILE A 92 8.59 11.29 11.81
C ILE A 92 8.17 11.38 13.26
N ASN A 93 7.31 10.46 13.73
CA ASN A 93 6.80 10.49 15.10
C ASN A 93 7.92 10.31 16.13
N ASN A 94 8.83 9.36 15.89
CA ASN A 94 9.99 9.15 16.76
C ASN A 94 10.90 10.38 16.78
N ASN A 95 11.18 11.00 15.62
CA ASN A 95 11.99 12.22 15.58
C ASN A 95 11.34 13.41 16.29
N ARG A 96 10.01 13.53 16.22
CA ARG A 96 9.28 14.58 16.95
C ARG A 96 9.30 14.34 18.46
N PHE A 97 9.12 13.10 18.88
CA PHE A 97 9.16 12.73 20.29
C PHE A 97 10.56 12.93 20.90
N THR A 98 11.61 12.48 20.20
CA THR A 98 13.00 12.67 20.64
C THR A 98 13.36 14.15 20.76
N LYS A 99 12.92 15.01 19.82
CA LYS A 99 13.13 16.46 19.91
C LYS A 99 12.41 17.09 21.10
N LEU A 100 11.20 16.64 21.41
CA LEU A 100 10.43 17.13 22.56
C LEU A 100 11.11 16.74 23.89
N VAL A 101 11.56 15.49 24.00
CA VAL A 101 12.27 14.99 25.19
C VAL A 101 13.58 15.76 25.41
N LEU A 102 14.40 15.94 24.36
CA LEU A 102 15.62 16.73 24.45
C LEU A 102 15.34 18.19 24.86
N ALA A 103 14.29 18.81 24.32
CA ALA A 103 13.91 20.17 24.70
C ALA A 103 13.48 20.27 26.17
N LEU A 104 12.77 19.27 26.68
CA LEU A 104 12.37 19.18 28.09
C LEU A 104 13.56 18.91 29.01
N GLU A 105 14.50 18.06 28.61
CA GLU A 105 15.74 17.81 29.37
C GLU A 105 16.62 19.06 29.44
N ILE A 106 16.76 19.80 28.33
CA ILE A 106 17.45 21.09 28.30
C ILE A 106 16.74 22.11 29.21
N PHE A 107 15.41 22.19 29.14
CA PHE A 107 14.61 23.08 30.00
C PHE A 107 14.71 22.72 31.49
N ALA A 108 14.67 21.43 31.83
CA ALA A 108 14.80 20.95 33.21
C ALA A 108 16.24 21.12 33.75
N SER A 109 17.25 20.98 32.89
CA SER A 109 18.66 21.16 33.25
C SER A 109 19.08 22.64 33.34
N SER A 110 18.33 23.55 32.72
CA SER A 110 18.56 25.00 32.76
C SER A 110 17.83 25.66 33.94
N GLY A 111 17.94 25.04 35.13
CA GLY A 111 17.26 25.44 36.38
C GLY A 111 17.18 26.95 36.63
N PRO A 112 16.20 27.43 37.43
CA PRO A 112 15.79 28.83 37.48
C PRO A 112 16.99 29.75 37.63
N SER A 113 17.21 30.57 36.60
CA SER A 113 18.24 31.59 36.60
C SER A 113 17.92 32.59 37.70
N ASN A 114 18.60 32.48 38.84
CA ASN A 114 18.55 33.44 39.94
C ASN A 114 19.25 34.76 39.56
N ARG A 115 18.92 35.31 38.39
CA ARG A 115 19.47 36.56 37.85
C ARG A 115 18.67 37.77 38.35
N TRP A 116 18.37 37.79 39.63
CA TRP A 116 17.89 38.97 40.36
C TRP A 116 18.41 38.86 41.80
N LYS A 117 19.64 39.31 42.01
CA LYS A 117 20.17 39.76 43.29
C LYS A 117 21.05 40.97 43.04
#